data_AF-A0A538PXN6-F1
#
_entry.id   AF-A0A538PXN6-F1
#
_cell.length_a   1.000
_cell.length_b   1.000
_cell.length_c   1.000
_cell.angle_alpha   90.00
_cell.angle_beta   90.00
_cell.angle_gamma   90.00
#
_symmetry.space_group_name_H-M   'P 1'
#
loop_
_entity.id
_entity.type
_entity.pdbx_description
1 polymer ?
#
loop_
_entity_poly.entity_id
_entity_poly.type
_entity_poly.pdbx_seq_one_letter_code
_entity_poly.pdbx_strand_id
1 'polypeptide(L)'
;MRLQCGSVQAPFTRPKVGFVLSGGGSRGAYEAGIIHYLRTDLAKQLGRHVPIDIVSGTSVGAINAAFLAATMADPDLQAAQLVAAWRALRIEELISLRPIDVLRAARLLLGGEPPPPEPGSFRYGGLLETSGLERFVVRVIPWRGIDRSLRDRHLHAISVSATHVGTGHTVVFLSSAEPVPREWSRDPFVRHRAARIGPRHVLASAAIPMLFPAVKIGDEYYTDGGLRQNTPMSPAIRLGADRLLLVSLRHVAPQTKELQREHAEAFPKPLFL
;
A
#
# COMPACT_ATOMS: atom_id res chain seq x y z
N MET A 1 39.58 29.26 17.46
CA MET A 1 38.42 28.70 18.21
C MET A 1 37.74 27.67 17.32
N ARG A 2 38.08 26.39 17.47
CA ARG A 2 37.50 25.29 16.67
C ARG A 2 36.12 24.97 17.25
N LEU A 3 35.07 25.20 16.47
CA LEU A 3 33.72 24.75 16.79
C LEU A 3 33.70 23.22 16.71
N GLN A 4 33.59 22.56 17.85
CA GLN A 4 33.29 21.14 17.92
C GLN A 4 31.87 20.93 17.39
N CYS A 5 31.77 20.36 16.19
CA CYS A 5 30.53 19.80 15.68
C CYS A 5 30.20 18.59 16.56
N GLY A 6 29.18 18.72 17.42
CA GLY A 6 28.68 17.61 18.21
C GLY A 6 28.25 16.49 17.28
N SER A 7 28.86 15.30 17.44
CA SER A 7 28.50 14.10 16.71
C SER A 7 27.05 13.73 17.04
N VAL A 8 26.15 13.94 16.08
CA VAL A 8 24.82 13.34 16.09
C VAL A 8 25.03 11.83 16.08
N GLN A 9 24.67 11.14 17.18
CA GLN A 9 24.73 9.68 17.23
C GLN A 9 23.91 9.11 16.07
N ALA A 10 24.54 8.25 15.26
CA ALA A 10 23.92 7.68 14.07
C ALA A 10 22.70 6.83 14.48
N PRO A 11 21.49 7.12 13.97
CA PRO A 11 20.34 6.30 14.24
C PRO A 11 20.47 5.01 13.40
N PHE A 12 20.31 3.86 14.06
CA PHE A 12 20.53 2.50 13.54
C PHE A 12 22.02 2.13 13.36
N THR A 13 22.51 1.25 14.22
CA THR A 13 23.87 0.69 14.21
C THR A 13 24.09 -0.37 13.11
N ARG A 14 23.06 -0.64 12.31
CA ARG A 14 23.06 -1.64 11.22
C ARG A 14 22.33 -1.08 9.99
N PRO A 15 22.55 -1.64 8.78
CA PRO A 15 21.79 -1.27 7.59
C PRO A 15 20.28 -1.38 7.81
N LYS A 16 19.53 -0.39 7.32
CA LYS A 16 18.07 -0.32 7.39
C LYS A 16 17.44 -1.27 6.37
N VAL A 17 16.48 -2.07 6.81
CA VAL A 17 15.75 -3.01 5.96
C VAL A 17 14.35 -2.47 5.68
N GLY A 18 14.05 -2.25 4.39
CA GLY A 18 12.73 -1.90 3.92
C GLY A 18 11.93 -3.13 3.51
N PHE A 19 10.72 -3.27 4.05
CA PHE A 19 9.78 -4.32 3.67
C PHE A 19 8.73 -3.75 2.72
N VAL A 20 8.73 -4.22 1.48
CA VAL A 20 7.87 -3.73 0.40
C VAL A 20 6.77 -4.75 0.13
N LEU A 21 5.53 -4.31 0.29
CA LEU A 21 4.31 -5.10 0.10
C LEU A 21 3.51 -4.54 -1.09
N SER A 22 3.17 -5.42 -2.02
CA SER A 22 2.64 -5.03 -3.32
C SER A 22 1.11 -5.04 -3.32
N GLY A 23 0.51 -4.34 -4.29
CA GLY A 23 -0.91 -4.54 -4.60
C GLY A 23 -1.17 -5.92 -5.21
N GLY A 24 -2.35 -6.47 -4.93
CA GLY A 24 -2.76 -7.80 -5.41
C GLY A 24 -4.13 -8.30 -4.94
N GLY A 25 -4.99 -7.42 -4.40
CA GLY A 25 -6.33 -7.79 -3.94
C GLY A 25 -6.32 -8.89 -2.88
N SER A 26 -7.15 -9.92 -3.04
CA SER A 26 -7.24 -11.05 -2.09
C SER A 26 -5.92 -11.81 -1.86
N ARG A 27 -4.93 -11.65 -2.76
CA ARG A 27 -3.60 -12.25 -2.60
C ARG A 27 -2.80 -11.65 -1.44
N GLY A 28 -3.29 -10.60 -0.77
CA GLY A 28 -2.70 -10.14 0.50
C GLY A 28 -2.66 -11.20 1.61
N ALA A 29 -3.49 -12.24 1.54
CA ALA A 29 -3.38 -13.41 2.41
C ALA A 29 -2.03 -14.15 2.25
N TYR A 30 -1.45 -14.13 1.05
CA TYR A 30 -0.12 -14.69 0.81
C TYR A 30 0.98 -13.85 1.48
N GLU A 31 0.88 -12.52 1.42
CA GLU A 31 1.77 -11.63 2.19
C GLU A 31 1.67 -11.89 3.70
N ALA A 32 0.46 -12.11 4.22
CA ALA A 32 0.25 -12.48 5.62
C ALA A 32 0.93 -13.81 5.98
N GLY A 33 0.90 -14.81 5.07
CA GLY A 33 1.63 -16.06 5.23
C GLY A 33 3.16 -15.88 5.24
N ILE A 34 3.69 -15.00 4.39
CA ILE A 34 5.12 -14.65 4.41
C ILE A 34 5.49 -13.96 5.72
N ILE A 35 4.69 -12.97 6.15
CA ILE A 35 4.89 -12.30 7.44
C ILE A 35 4.89 -13.30 8.58
N HIS A 36 3.96 -14.27 8.56
CA HIS A 36 3.93 -15.36 9.53
C HIS A 36 5.27 -16.10 9.55
N TYR A 37 5.70 -16.65 8.41
CA TYR A 37 6.98 -17.37 8.30
C TYR A 37 8.19 -16.55 8.79
N LEU A 38 8.26 -15.25 8.45
CA LEU A 38 9.35 -14.36 8.87
C LEU A 38 9.42 -14.18 10.40
N ARG A 39 8.25 -14.14 11.07
CA ARG A 39 8.14 -13.94 12.52
C ARG A 39 8.14 -15.24 13.31
N THR A 40 7.83 -16.38 12.69
CA THR A 40 7.79 -17.68 13.34
C THR A 40 8.99 -18.53 12.96
N ASP A 41 8.91 -19.23 11.84
CA ASP A 41 9.84 -20.30 11.47
C ASP A 41 11.23 -19.76 11.19
N LEU A 42 11.32 -18.67 10.41
CA LEU A 42 12.61 -18.05 10.12
C LEU A 42 13.22 -17.39 11.36
N ALA A 43 12.41 -16.74 12.20
CA ALA A 43 12.91 -16.14 13.43
C ALA A 43 13.49 -17.20 14.38
N LYS A 44 12.84 -18.36 14.50
CA LYS A 44 13.35 -19.52 15.25
C LYS A 44 14.65 -20.07 14.66
N GLN A 45 14.71 -20.24 13.34
CA GLN A 45 15.91 -20.72 12.65
C GLN A 45 17.11 -19.77 12.83
N LEU A 46 16.87 -18.46 12.82
CA LEU A 46 17.90 -17.44 13.00
C LEU A 46 18.24 -17.15 14.47
N GLY A 47 17.43 -17.65 15.42
CA GLY A 47 17.52 -17.28 16.85
C GLY A 47 17.17 -15.80 17.12
N ARG A 48 16.61 -15.09 16.14
CA ARG A 48 16.23 -13.67 16.23
C ARG A 48 15.24 -13.29 15.14
N HIS A 49 14.47 -12.23 15.39
CA HIS A 49 13.59 -11.64 14.38
C HIS A 49 14.36 -11.03 13.21
N VAL A 50 13.78 -11.13 12.01
CA VAL A 50 14.26 -10.37 10.85
C VAL A 50 14.02 -8.88 11.11
N PRO A 51 15.07 -8.04 10.99
CA PRO A 51 14.91 -6.61 11.15
C PRO A 51 14.04 -6.03 10.05
N ILE A 52 13.08 -5.18 10.42
CA ILE A 52 12.25 -4.39 9.51
C ILE A 52 12.23 -2.98 10.08
N ASP A 53 12.73 -2.02 9.34
CA ASP A 53 12.84 -0.62 9.78
C ASP A 53 11.87 0.29 9.01
N ILE A 54 11.64 -0.05 7.75
CA ILE A 54 10.76 0.71 6.85
C ILE A 54 9.72 -0.23 6.31
N VAL A 55 8.46 0.19 6.25
CA VAL A 55 7.40 -0.58 5.59
C VAL A 55 6.77 0.26 4.49
N SER A 56 6.64 -0.29 3.29
CA SER A 56 6.07 0.39 2.14
C SER A 56 5.00 -0.48 1.51
N GLY A 57 3.79 0.08 1.35
CA GLY A 57 2.65 -0.68 0.86
C GLY A 57 1.83 0.05 -0.20
N THR A 58 1.25 -0.73 -1.11
CA THR A 58 0.24 -0.29 -2.08
C THR A 58 -0.96 -1.22 -2.02
N SER A 59 -2.18 -0.69 -2.06
CA SER A 59 -3.43 -1.46 -2.07
C SER A 59 -3.51 -2.41 -0.88
N VAL A 60 -3.76 -3.70 -1.11
CA VAL A 60 -3.73 -4.71 -0.03
C VAL A 60 -2.41 -4.72 0.75
N GLY A 61 -1.28 -4.49 0.07
CA GLY A 61 0.01 -4.35 0.71
C GLY A 61 0.07 -3.15 1.66
N ALA A 62 -0.70 -2.08 1.41
CA ALA A 62 -0.84 -0.96 2.34
C ALA A 62 -1.61 -1.33 3.62
N ILE A 63 -2.60 -2.24 3.52
CA ILE A 63 -3.33 -2.77 4.68
C ILE A 63 -2.37 -3.58 5.56
N ASN A 64 -1.65 -4.52 4.96
CA ASN A 64 -0.64 -5.33 5.65
C ASN A 64 0.50 -4.45 6.21
N ALA A 65 0.96 -3.44 5.44
CA ALA A 65 1.99 -2.52 5.88
C ALA A 65 1.59 -1.71 7.11
N ALA A 66 0.36 -1.18 7.12
CA ALA A 66 -0.17 -0.43 8.25
C ALA A 66 -0.36 -1.31 9.48
N PHE A 67 -0.81 -2.56 9.31
CA PHE A 67 -0.88 -3.53 10.41
C PHE A 67 0.51 -3.80 11.01
N LEU A 68 1.51 -4.09 10.15
CA LEU A 68 2.89 -4.32 10.57
C LEU A 68 3.44 -3.11 11.34
N ALA A 69 3.35 -1.92 10.74
CA ALA A 69 3.82 -0.67 11.34
C ALA A 69 3.18 -0.40 12.71
N ALA A 70 1.90 -0.73 12.85
CA ALA A 70 1.15 -0.55 14.09
C ALA A 70 1.54 -1.53 15.22
N THR A 71 2.17 -2.65 14.87
CA THR A 71 2.44 -3.78 15.79
C THR A 71 3.93 -4.10 15.94
N MET A 72 4.82 -3.21 15.50
CA MET A 72 6.28 -3.44 15.52
C MET A 72 6.86 -3.69 16.93
N ALA A 73 6.19 -3.24 17.99
CA ALA A 73 6.61 -3.45 19.37
C ALA A 73 6.45 -4.92 19.83
N ASP A 74 5.61 -5.71 19.15
CA ASP A 74 5.32 -7.11 19.51
C ASP A 74 5.40 -8.02 18.27
N PRO A 75 6.62 -8.32 17.80
CA PRO A 75 6.82 -9.14 16.60
C PRO A 75 6.36 -10.59 16.76
N ASP A 76 6.27 -11.11 17.99
CA ASP A 76 5.86 -12.49 18.27
C ASP A 76 4.34 -12.66 18.09
N LEU A 77 3.54 -11.69 18.57
CA LEU A 77 2.08 -11.71 18.38
C LEU A 77 1.65 -11.17 17.01
N GLN A 78 2.48 -10.35 16.36
CA GLN A 78 2.18 -9.72 15.07
C GLN A 78 1.70 -10.74 14.01
N ALA A 79 2.41 -11.87 13.87
CA ALA A 79 2.05 -12.89 12.90
C ALA A 79 0.71 -13.57 13.20
N ALA A 80 0.49 -13.97 14.45
CA ALA A 80 -0.74 -14.65 14.86
C ALA A 80 -1.97 -13.74 14.67
N GLN A 81 -1.85 -12.47 15.05
CA GLN A 81 -2.92 -11.49 14.91
C GLN A 81 -3.24 -11.21 13.44
N LEU A 82 -2.22 -11.02 12.59
CA LEU A 82 -2.44 -10.76 11.16
C LEU A 82 -3.12 -11.96 10.48
N VAL A 83 -2.62 -13.18 10.73
CA VAL A 83 -3.23 -14.40 10.17
C VAL A 83 -4.65 -14.59 10.67
N ALA A 84 -4.94 -14.33 11.94
CA ALA A 84 -6.29 -14.40 12.48
C ALA A 84 -7.24 -13.41 11.79
N ALA A 85 -6.78 -12.17 11.57
CA ALA A 85 -7.56 -11.16 10.86
C ALA A 85 -7.86 -11.58 9.41
N TRP A 86 -6.86 -12.12 8.69
CA TRP A 86 -7.05 -12.63 7.33
C TRP A 86 -7.96 -13.86 7.26
N ARG A 87 -7.92 -14.76 8.25
CA ARG A 87 -8.78 -15.95 8.31
C ARG A 87 -10.22 -15.63 8.69
N ALA A 88 -10.45 -14.58 9.48
CA ALA A 88 -11.79 -14.11 9.83
C ALA A 88 -12.48 -13.38 8.66
N LEU A 89 -11.72 -13.03 7.62
CA LEU A 89 -12.20 -12.24 6.50
C LEU A 89 -13.14 -13.05 5.61
N ARG A 90 -14.35 -12.53 5.40
CA ARG A 90 -15.35 -13.09 4.48
C ARG A 90 -15.60 -12.09 3.34
N ILE A 91 -15.63 -12.57 2.10
CA ILE A 91 -15.78 -11.71 0.91
C ILE A 91 -17.12 -10.98 0.95
N GLU A 92 -18.16 -11.66 1.42
CA GLU A 92 -19.52 -11.16 1.56
C GLU A 92 -19.61 -10.01 2.57
N GLU A 93 -18.73 -10.02 3.57
CA GLU A 93 -18.64 -8.96 4.59
C GLU A 93 -17.80 -7.77 4.11
N LEU A 94 -16.90 -7.97 3.15
CA LEU A 94 -16.03 -6.94 2.59
C LEU A 94 -16.70 -6.09 1.51
N ILE A 95 -17.42 -6.77 0.61
CA ILE A 95 -18.02 -6.21 -0.59
C ILE A 95 -19.47 -6.69 -0.63
N SER A 96 -20.40 -5.75 -0.58
CA SER A 96 -21.83 -6.07 -0.67
C SER A 96 -22.39 -5.53 -1.99
N LEU A 97 -23.02 -6.40 -2.77
CA LEU A 97 -23.76 -6.03 -3.98
C LEU A 97 -25.18 -5.63 -3.58
N ARG A 98 -25.52 -4.35 -3.69
CA ARG A 98 -26.90 -3.88 -3.49
C ARG A 98 -27.60 -3.69 -4.84
N PRO A 99 -28.94 -3.76 -4.91
CA PRO A 99 -29.68 -3.48 -6.13
C PRO A 99 -29.35 -2.11 -6.76
N ILE A 100 -29.07 -1.10 -5.93
CA ILE A 100 -28.67 0.25 -6.40
C ILE A 100 -27.30 0.25 -7.09
N ASP A 101 -26.40 -0.65 -6.68
CA ASP A 101 -25.06 -0.78 -7.24
C ASP A 101 -25.14 -1.35 -8.67
N VAL A 102 -26.08 -2.28 -8.92
CA VAL A 102 -26.40 -2.81 -10.26
C VAL A 102 -26.98 -1.72 -11.16
N LEU A 103 -27.90 -0.90 -10.63
CA LEU A 103 -28.48 0.22 -11.37
C LEU A 103 -27.42 1.26 -11.75
N ARG A 104 -26.48 1.57 -10.83
CA ARG A 104 -25.35 2.47 -11.11
C ARG A 104 -24.44 1.92 -12.20
N ALA A 105 -24.14 0.62 -12.17
CA ALA A 105 -23.37 -0.04 -13.22
C ALA A 105 -24.06 0.05 -14.58
N ALA A 106 -25.36 -0.25 -14.65
CA ALA A 106 -26.13 -0.15 -15.89
C ALA A 106 -26.15 1.28 -16.46
N ARG A 107 -26.33 2.30 -15.59
CA ARG A 107 -26.31 3.71 -16.01
C ARG A 107 -24.96 4.12 -16.61
N LEU A 108 -23.85 3.70 -16.01
CA LEU A 108 -22.50 3.99 -16.54
C LEU A 108 -22.25 3.29 -17.88
N LEU A 109 -22.70 2.04 -18.04
CA LEU A 109 -22.59 1.29 -19.31
C LEU A 109 -23.39 1.94 -20.44
N LEU A 110 -24.49 2.61 -20.11
CA LEU A 110 -25.32 3.37 -21.06
C LEU A 110 -24.80 4.80 -21.31
N GLY A 111 -23.57 5.12 -20.87
CA GLY A 111 -22.95 6.43 -21.09
C GLY A 111 -23.38 7.53 -20.11
N GLY A 112 -24.11 7.18 -19.05
CA GLY A 112 -24.49 8.14 -18.01
C GLY A 112 -23.31 8.52 -17.11
N GLU A 113 -23.29 9.76 -16.62
CA GLU A 113 -22.27 10.20 -15.67
C GLU A 113 -22.49 9.63 -14.25
N PRO A 114 -21.40 9.42 -13.47
CA PRO A 114 -21.51 9.03 -12.07
C PRO A 114 -22.21 10.12 -11.24
N PRO A 115 -22.95 9.74 -10.19
CA PRO A 115 -23.63 10.72 -9.34
C PRO A 115 -22.63 11.68 -8.68
N PRO A 116 -23.04 12.94 -8.43
CA PRO A 116 -22.21 13.91 -7.72
C PRO A 116 -21.87 13.41 -6.30
N PRO A 117 -20.77 13.89 -5.68
CA PRO A 117 -20.39 13.49 -4.33
C PRO A 117 -21.48 13.89 -3.34
N GLU A 118 -21.83 13.00 -2.41
CA GLU A 118 -22.75 13.37 -1.34
C GLU A 118 -22.10 14.40 -0.39
N PRO A 119 -22.84 15.48 0.00
CA PRO A 119 -22.33 16.49 0.92
C PRO A 119 -21.84 15.87 2.24
N GLY A 120 -20.61 16.18 2.63
CA GLY A 120 -19.98 15.64 3.85
C GLY A 120 -19.38 14.23 3.71
N SER A 121 -19.58 13.55 2.58
CA SER A 121 -18.96 12.25 2.33
C SER A 121 -17.48 12.39 2.03
N PHE A 122 -16.67 11.49 2.62
CA PHE A 122 -15.28 11.31 2.22
C PHE A 122 -15.14 10.34 1.04
N ARG A 123 -16.23 9.91 0.41
CA ARG A 123 -16.25 8.98 -0.72
C ARG A 123 -16.82 9.62 -1.97
N TYR A 124 -16.28 9.27 -3.14
CA TYR A 124 -16.81 9.70 -4.44
C TYR A 124 -16.75 8.57 -5.47
N GLY A 125 -17.86 8.36 -6.20
CA GLY A 125 -17.97 7.34 -7.23
C GLY A 125 -18.00 5.90 -6.70
N GLY A 126 -17.66 4.92 -7.55
CA GLY A 126 -17.62 3.49 -7.22
C GLY A 126 -18.91 2.74 -7.54
N LEU A 127 -18.75 1.52 -8.05
CA LEU A 127 -19.84 0.61 -8.36
C LEU A 127 -20.30 -0.16 -7.12
N LEU A 128 -19.40 -0.49 -6.19
CA LEU A 128 -19.69 -1.35 -5.05
C LEU A 128 -19.61 -0.62 -3.72
N GLU A 129 -20.45 -1.03 -2.77
CA GLU A 129 -20.38 -0.59 -1.38
C GLU A 129 -19.20 -1.24 -0.65
N THR A 130 -18.27 -0.42 -0.15
CA THR A 130 -17.02 -0.88 0.50
C THR A 130 -16.99 -0.62 2.01
N SER A 131 -18.15 -0.35 2.62
CA SER A 131 -18.24 -0.18 4.07
C SER A 131 -17.69 -1.37 4.86
N GLY A 132 -17.75 -2.58 4.29
CA GLY A 132 -17.14 -3.80 4.81
C GLY A 132 -15.62 -3.72 4.96
N LEU A 133 -14.95 -3.40 3.85
CA LEU A 133 -13.50 -3.15 3.82
C LEU A 133 -13.08 -2.04 4.79
N GLU A 134 -13.84 -0.96 4.86
CA GLU A 134 -13.58 0.10 5.84
C GLU A 134 -13.66 -0.40 7.28
N ARG A 135 -14.74 -1.10 7.65
CA ARG A 135 -14.88 -1.67 8.99
C ARG A 135 -13.72 -2.60 9.32
N PHE A 136 -13.31 -3.43 8.36
CA PHE A 136 -12.15 -4.31 8.51
C PHE A 136 -10.88 -3.51 8.79
N VAL A 137 -10.54 -2.56 7.92
CA VAL A 137 -9.32 -1.73 8.04
C VAL A 137 -9.30 -0.94 9.36
N VAL A 138 -10.43 -0.33 9.74
CA VAL A 138 -10.55 0.45 10.97
C VAL A 138 -10.40 -0.42 12.22
N ARG A 139 -10.98 -1.64 12.22
CA ARG A 139 -11.00 -2.53 13.40
C ARG A 139 -9.71 -3.32 13.57
N VAL A 140 -9.13 -3.82 12.48
CA VAL A 140 -7.99 -4.75 12.53
C VAL A 140 -6.69 -4.05 12.85
N ILE A 141 -6.51 -2.80 12.40
CA ILE A 141 -5.25 -2.09 12.57
C ILE A 141 -5.30 -1.24 13.84
N PRO A 142 -4.39 -1.46 14.82
CA PRO A 142 -4.32 -0.64 16.01
C PRO A 142 -3.63 0.70 15.70
N TRP A 143 -4.33 1.64 15.05
CA TRP A 143 -3.76 2.87 14.45
C TRP A 143 -2.82 3.69 15.34
N ARG A 144 -3.11 3.80 16.65
CA ARG A 144 -2.24 4.50 17.62
C ARG A 144 -0.86 3.85 17.77
N GLY A 145 -0.77 2.56 17.42
CA GLY A 145 0.46 1.80 17.37
C GLY A 145 1.44 2.31 16.33
N ILE A 146 1.00 2.87 15.20
CA ILE A 146 1.92 3.40 14.17
C ILE A 146 2.74 4.56 14.74
N ASP A 147 2.06 5.53 15.36
CA ASP A 147 2.75 6.67 15.97
C ASP A 147 3.66 6.23 17.11
N ARG A 148 3.25 5.21 17.87
CA ARG A 148 4.06 4.63 18.95
C ARG A 148 5.32 3.97 18.40
N SER A 149 5.20 3.10 17.40
CA SER A 149 6.33 2.44 16.76
C SER A 149 7.36 3.44 16.21
N LEU A 150 6.89 4.55 15.63
CA LEU A 150 7.76 5.62 15.12
C LEU A 150 8.45 6.38 16.25
N ARG A 151 7.71 6.80 17.30
CA ARG A 151 8.28 7.51 18.45
C ARG A 151 9.29 6.67 19.22
N ASP A 152 8.95 5.42 19.48
CA ASP A 152 9.76 4.48 20.29
C ASP A 152 10.88 3.82 19.44
N ARG A 153 11.04 4.26 18.18
CA ARG A 153 12.06 3.80 17.23
C ARG A 153 12.02 2.28 16.92
N HIS A 154 10.88 1.64 17.14
CA HIS A 154 10.60 0.29 16.62
C HIS A 154 10.37 0.29 15.09
N LEU A 155 10.05 1.45 14.53
CA LEU A 155 9.91 1.69 13.10
C LEU A 155 10.61 3.00 12.73
N HIS A 156 11.36 3.00 11.64
CA HIS A 156 11.92 4.21 11.05
C HIS A 156 10.88 4.97 10.22
N ALA A 157 10.16 4.28 9.33
CA ALA A 157 9.13 4.91 8.52
C ALA A 157 8.08 3.95 7.94
N ILE A 158 6.93 4.51 7.59
CA ILE A 158 5.89 3.86 6.78
C ILE A 158 5.52 4.74 5.58
N SER A 159 5.33 4.11 4.41
CA SER A 159 4.72 4.75 3.25
C SER A 159 3.53 3.98 2.67
N VAL A 160 2.53 4.73 2.23
CA VAL A 160 1.32 4.25 1.56
C VAL A 160 1.16 4.97 0.23
N SER A 161 1.14 4.22 -0.87
CA SER A 161 1.00 4.81 -2.22
C SER A 161 -0.46 4.83 -2.66
N ALA A 162 -0.96 5.98 -3.10
CA ALA A 162 -2.28 6.13 -3.71
C ALA A 162 -2.18 6.97 -4.99
N THR A 163 -3.23 7.00 -5.81
CA THR A 163 -3.30 7.80 -7.03
C THR A 163 -4.24 8.98 -6.82
N HIS A 164 -3.79 10.20 -7.08
CA HIS A 164 -4.65 11.39 -7.03
C HIS A 164 -5.63 11.38 -8.22
N VAL A 165 -6.93 11.50 -7.97
CA VAL A 165 -7.98 11.34 -9.00
C VAL A 165 -7.90 12.44 -10.06
N GLY A 166 -7.69 13.70 -9.67
CA GLY A 166 -7.72 14.82 -10.61
C GLY A 166 -6.52 14.92 -11.54
N THR A 167 -5.35 14.41 -11.13
CA THR A 167 -4.10 14.51 -11.91
C THR A 167 -3.59 13.17 -12.42
N GLY A 168 -4.08 12.05 -11.85
CA GLY A 168 -3.53 10.72 -12.10
C GLY A 168 -2.12 10.50 -11.55
N HIS A 169 -1.57 11.43 -10.75
CA HIS A 169 -0.23 11.31 -10.16
C HIS A 169 -0.24 10.34 -8.98
N THR A 170 0.86 9.60 -8.82
CA THR A 170 1.09 8.82 -7.60
C THR A 170 1.42 9.78 -6.46
N VAL A 171 0.71 9.66 -5.35
CA VAL A 171 1.01 10.34 -4.10
C VAL A 171 1.41 9.31 -3.05
N VAL A 172 2.63 9.47 -2.55
CA VAL A 172 3.20 8.64 -1.48
C VAL A 172 2.97 9.35 -0.16
N PHE A 173 1.96 8.92 0.58
CA PHE A 173 1.76 9.36 1.96
C PHE A 173 2.78 8.68 2.85
N LEU A 174 3.42 9.41 3.75
CA LEU A 174 4.45 8.83 4.62
C LEU A 174 4.45 9.42 6.02
N SER A 175 4.79 8.58 6.99
CA SER A 175 5.16 8.96 8.36
C SER A 175 6.56 8.43 8.64
N SER A 176 7.42 9.25 9.24
CA SER A 176 8.82 8.90 9.51
C SER A 176 9.23 9.42 10.88
N ALA A 177 10.11 8.67 11.56
CA ALA A 177 10.74 9.06 12.82
C ALA A 177 11.79 10.17 12.62
N GLU A 178 12.23 10.38 11.39
CA GLU A 178 13.17 11.42 10.98
C GLU A 178 12.61 12.31 9.86
N PRO A 179 13.08 13.57 9.76
CA PRO A 179 12.69 14.46 8.67
C PRO A 179 12.95 13.83 7.31
N VAL A 180 11.95 13.95 6.45
CA VAL A 180 11.98 13.40 5.11
C VAL A 180 12.58 14.45 4.16
N PRO A 181 13.51 14.10 3.25
CA PRO A 181 14.08 15.04 2.29
C PRO A 181 13.00 15.77 1.48
N ARG A 182 13.17 17.09 1.30
CA ARG A 182 12.23 17.92 0.51
C ARG A 182 12.18 17.48 -0.96
N GLU A 183 13.32 17.13 -1.52
CA GLU A 183 13.41 16.57 -2.87
C GLU A 183 13.27 15.05 -2.80
N TRP A 184 12.03 14.58 -2.96
CA TRP A 184 11.73 13.16 -2.85
C TRP A 184 11.88 12.41 -4.16
N SER A 185 11.34 12.91 -5.27
CA SER A 185 11.36 12.19 -6.56
C SER A 185 11.72 13.13 -7.69
N ARG A 186 12.45 12.59 -8.69
CA ARG A 186 12.68 13.27 -9.97
C ARG A 186 11.60 12.92 -11.00
N ASP A 187 10.73 11.96 -10.69
CA ASP A 187 9.59 11.60 -11.53
C ASP A 187 8.48 12.67 -11.36
N PRO A 188 8.11 13.41 -12.43
CA PRO A 188 7.09 14.46 -12.35
C PRO A 188 5.69 13.93 -11.99
N PHE A 189 5.45 12.62 -12.17
CA PHE A 189 4.18 11.96 -11.85
C PHE A 189 4.14 11.37 -10.44
N VAL A 190 5.22 11.51 -9.66
CA VAL A 190 5.29 11.01 -8.27
C VAL A 190 5.52 12.16 -7.31
N ARG A 191 4.56 12.34 -6.40
CA ARG A 191 4.64 13.29 -5.29
C ARG A 191 4.70 12.53 -3.96
N HIS A 192 5.25 13.15 -2.94
CA HIS A 192 5.20 12.64 -1.58
C HIS A 192 4.49 13.65 -0.69
N ARG A 193 3.87 13.15 0.38
CA ARG A 193 3.20 13.99 1.36
C ARG A 193 3.43 13.40 2.75
N ALA A 194 4.15 14.15 3.58
CA ALA A 194 4.22 13.83 5.00
C ALA A 194 2.81 13.93 5.60
N ALA A 195 2.37 12.86 6.25
CA ALA A 195 1.05 12.77 6.86
C ALA A 195 1.10 11.79 8.02
N ARG A 196 0.18 11.93 8.98
CA ARG A 196 -0.08 10.87 9.97
C ARG A 196 -0.88 9.78 9.28
N ILE A 197 -0.26 8.63 9.01
CA ILE A 197 -0.93 7.50 8.34
C ILE A 197 -2.11 7.03 9.20
N GLY A 198 -3.24 6.77 8.53
CA GLY A 198 -4.52 6.47 9.17
C GLY A 198 -5.46 5.75 8.18
N PRO A 199 -6.69 5.41 8.61
CA PRO A 199 -7.61 4.59 7.82
C PRO A 199 -7.83 5.12 6.40
N ARG A 200 -8.04 6.43 6.24
CA ARG A 200 -8.30 7.05 4.93
C ARG A 200 -7.14 6.89 3.95
N HIS A 201 -5.89 6.92 4.41
CA HIS A 201 -4.72 6.73 3.54
C HIS A 201 -4.67 5.29 2.99
N VAL A 202 -4.92 4.31 3.86
CA VAL A 202 -4.93 2.89 3.49
C VAL A 202 -6.14 2.56 2.61
N LEU A 203 -7.33 3.09 2.93
CA LEU A 203 -8.53 2.90 2.12
C LEU A 203 -8.40 3.55 0.74
N ALA A 204 -7.81 4.75 0.65
CA ALA A 204 -7.49 5.38 -0.63
C ALA A 204 -6.57 4.48 -1.47
N SER A 205 -5.52 3.94 -0.85
CA SER A 205 -4.56 3.06 -1.52
C SER A 205 -5.19 1.76 -2.04
N ALA A 206 -6.25 1.27 -1.40
CA ALA A 206 -6.99 0.06 -1.77
C ALA A 206 -8.29 0.32 -2.55
N ALA A 207 -8.61 1.58 -2.87
CA ALA A 207 -9.85 1.96 -3.56
C ALA A 207 -9.73 1.72 -5.06
N ILE A 208 -9.95 0.48 -5.52
CA ILE A 208 -9.86 0.07 -6.93
C ILE A 208 -10.74 0.98 -7.81
N PRO A 209 -10.16 1.68 -8.81
CA PRO A 209 -10.91 2.57 -9.70
C PRO A 209 -12.11 1.88 -10.34
N MET A 210 -13.19 2.66 -10.52
CA MET A 210 -14.51 2.21 -10.97
C MET A 210 -15.22 1.26 -10.00
N LEU A 211 -14.53 0.29 -9.43
CA LEU A 211 -15.13 -0.71 -8.54
C LEU A 211 -15.46 -0.12 -7.16
N PHE A 212 -14.52 0.61 -6.56
CA PHE A 212 -14.62 1.15 -5.23
C PHE A 212 -14.62 2.69 -5.24
N PRO A 213 -15.34 3.34 -4.32
CA PRO A 213 -15.36 4.80 -4.20
C PRO A 213 -13.96 5.35 -3.90
N ALA A 214 -13.58 6.41 -4.61
CA ALA A 214 -12.40 7.20 -4.29
C ALA A 214 -12.55 7.81 -2.90
N VAL A 215 -11.44 7.92 -2.17
CA VAL A 215 -11.39 8.40 -0.78
C VAL A 215 -10.82 9.82 -0.75
N LYS A 216 -11.57 10.74 -0.15
CA LYS A 216 -11.15 12.11 0.11
C LYS A 216 -10.07 12.10 1.20
N ILE A 217 -9.00 12.88 1.06
CA ILE A 217 -7.99 13.16 2.10
C ILE A 217 -7.65 14.65 2.02
N GLY A 218 -7.96 15.41 3.08
CA GLY A 218 -8.04 16.87 2.97
C GLY A 218 -9.14 17.26 1.98
N ASP A 219 -8.82 18.08 0.99
CA ASP A 219 -9.75 18.55 -0.05
C ASP A 219 -9.67 17.76 -1.37
N GLU A 220 -8.78 16.79 -1.45
CA GLU A 220 -8.48 16.04 -2.68
C GLU A 220 -8.99 14.60 -2.60
N TYR A 221 -9.25 13.97 -3.76
CA TYR A 221 -9.70 12.59 -3.87
C TYR A 221 -8.60 11.66 -4.38
N TYR A 222 -8.58 10.45 -3.83
CA TYR A 222 -7.53 9.45 -4.07
C TYR A 222 -8.13 8.07 -4.33
N THR A 223 -7.48 7.29 -5.18
CA THR A 223 -7.84 5.92 -5.58
C THR A 223 -6.60 5.02 -5.54
N ASP A 224 -6.75 3.74 -5.88
CA ASP A 224 -5.72 2.71 -5.70
C ASP A 224 -4.38 3.10 -6.35
N GLY A 225 -3.28 2.88 -5.60
CA GLY A 225 -1.92 3.20 -6.05
C GLY A 225 -1.34 2.22 -7.06
N GLY A 226 -1.98 1.05 -7.24
CA GLY A 226 -1.58 -0.03 -8.13
C GLY A 226 -1.71 0.30 -9.61
N LEU A 227 -2.41 1.38 -9.97
CA LEU A 227 -2.52 1.88 -11.34
C LEU A 227 -1.17 2.23 -11.97
N ARG A 228 -0.28 2.83 -11.19
CA ARG A 228 1.07 3.25 -11.65
C ARG A 228 2.19 2.56 -10.89
N GLN A 229 2.02 2.33 -9.59
CA GLN A 229 3.08 1.81 -8.72
C GLN A 229 2.57 0.69 -7.82
N ASN A 230 2.40 -0.50 -8.41
CA ASN A 230 1.93 -1.69 -7.68
C ASN A 230 2.92 -2.21 -6.63
N THR A 231 4.22 -1.99 -6.84
CA THR A 231 5.28 -2.50 -5.98
C THR A 231 6.17 -1.33 -5.54
N PRO A 232 5.91 -0.73 -4.36
CA PRO A 232 6.46 0.58 -4.00
C PRO A 232 7.89 0.50 -3.43
N MET A 233 8.84 0.11 -4.28
CA MET A 233 10.27 0.05 -3.94
C MET A 233 10.89 1.45 -3.77
N SER A 234 10.59 2.38 -4.70
CA SER A 234 11.17 3.72 -4.66
C SER A 234 10.90 4.46 -3.35
N PRO A 235 9.67 4.43 -2.79
CA PRO A 235 9.42 4.97 -1.45
C PRO A 235 10.32 4.38 -0.35
N ALA A 236 10.51 3.06 -0.31
CA ALA A 236 11.34 2.43 0.72
C ALA A 236 12.82 2.85 0.60
N ILE A 237 13.36 2.89 -0.61
CA ILE A 237 14.72 3.36 -0.89
C ILE A 237 14.89 4.81 -0.44
N ARG A 238 13.91 5.66 -0.77
CA ARG A 238 13.94 7.09 -0.44
C ARG A 238 13.75 7.39 1.04
N LEU A 239 13.10 6.49 1.78
CA LEU A 239 13.05 6.49 3.24
C LEU A 239 14.38 6.00 3.87
N GLY A 240 15.40 5.70 3.05
CA GLY A 240 16.73 5.33 3.49
C GLY A 240 16.89 3.85 3.81
N ALA A 241 16.17 2.97 3.10
CA ALA A 241 16.44 1.53 3.15
C ALA A 241 17.75 1.21 2.43
N ASP A 242 18.63 0.48 3.10
CA ASP A 242 19.88 -0.05 2.53
C ASP A 242 19.68 -1.43 1.89
N ARG A 243 18.65 -2.16 2.34
CA ARG A 243 18.27 -3.48 1.85
C ARG A 243 16.75 -3.55 1.71
N LEU A 244 16.27 -4.30 0.72
CA LEU A 244 14.84 -4.50 0.52
C LEU A 244 14.48 -5.98 0.67
N LEU A 245 13.43 -6.24 1.46
CA LEU A 245 12.66 -7.47 1.41
C LEU A 245 11.39 -7.16 0.61
N LEU A 246 11.18 -7.86 -0.50
CA LEU A 246 10.07 -7.58 -1.42
C LEU A 246 9.13 -8.77 -1.52
N VAL A 247 7.84 -8.52 -1.35
CA VAL A 247 6.79 -9.47 -1.73
C VAL A 247 6.05 -8.93 -2.95
N SER A 248 6.17 -9.65 -4.07
CA SER A 248 5.41 -9.37 -5.29
C SER A 248 4.26 -10.36 -5.41
N LEU A 249 3.06 -9.83 -5.65
CA LEU A 249 1.85 -10.63 -5.88
C LEU A 249 1.52 -10.81 -7.37
N ARG A 250 2.38 -10.27 -8.26
CA ARG A 250 2.28 -10.49 -9.70
C ARG A 250 2.82 -11.86 -10.05
N HIS A 251 2.00 -12.64 -10.75
CA HIS A 251 2.45 -13.88 -11.36
C HIS A 251 3.25 -13.51 -12.61
N VAL A 252 4.56 -13.73 -12.57
CA VAL A 252 5.38 -13.77 -13.78
C VAL A 252 5.22 -15.19 -14.31
N ALA A 253 4.31 -15.39 -15.27
CA ALA A 253 4.32 -16.64 -16.02
C ALA A 253 5.73 -16.78 -16.64
N PRO A 254 6.38 -17.95 -16.56
CA PRO A 254 7.60 -18.16 -17.32
C PRO A 254 7.25 -17.90 -18.79
N GLN A 255 7.93 -16.94 -19.42
CA GLN A 255 7.77 -16.68 -20.84
C GLN A 255 8.22 -17.93 -21.60
N THR A 256 7.28 -18.80 -21.98
CA THR A 256 7.53 -19.82 -22.98
C THR A 256 7.90 -19.08 -24.26
N LYS A 257 9.04 -19.44 -24.86
CA LYS A 257 9.60 -18.81 -26.07
C LYS A 257 8.64 -18.74 -27.27
N GLU A 258 7.52 -19.47 -27.23
CA GLU A 258 6.50 -19.50 -28.28
C GLU A 258 5.73 -18.17 -28.43
N LEU A 259 5.39 -17.48 -27.35
CA LEU A 259 4.64 -16.21 -27.41
C LEU A 259 5.45 -15.03 -28.00
N GLN A 260 6.79 -15.11 -27.97
CA GLN A 260 7.64 -14.11 -28.63
C GLN A 260 7.70 -14.29 -30.15
N ARG A 261 7.45 -15.50 -30.67
CA ARG A 261 7.37 -15.74 -32.12
C ARG A 261 6.05 -15.23 -32.71
N GLU A 262 4.93 -15.46 -32.05
CA GLU A 262 3.61 -15.00 -32.55
C GLU A 262 3.51 -13.46 -32.64
N HIS A 263 4.07 -12.72 -31.66
CA HIS A 263 4.07 -11.25 -31.72
C HIS A 263 5.08 -10.65 -32.71
N ALA A 264 6.11 -11.41 -33.13
CA ALA A 264 7.04 -10.94 -34.15
C ALA A 264 6.46 -11.07 -35.58
N GLU A 265 5.52 -11.99 -35.80
CA GLU A 265 4.86 -12.17 -37.10
C GLU A 265 3.66 -11.23 -37.29
N ALA A 266 3.09 -10.71 -36.21
CA ALA A 266 1.97 -9.78 -36.23
C ALA A 266 2.42 -8.33 -36.01
N PHE A 267 2.91 -7.65 -37.05
CA PHE A 267 2.70 -6.22 -37.40
C PHE A 267 3.80 -5.71 -38.36
N PRO A 268 3.49 -4.93 -39.43
CA PRO A 268 2.27 -4.90 -40.24
C PRO A 268 2.55 -4.98 -41.77
N LYS A 269 1.52 -5.33 -42.54
CA LYS A 269 1.51 -5.19 -44.01
C LYS A 269 1.56 -3.69 -44.41
N PRO A 270 2.21 -3.32 -45.52
CA PRO A 270 2.51 -1.94 -45.92
C PRO A 270 1.33 -1.23 -46.58
N LEU A 271 0.23 -1.02 -45.85
CA LEU A 271 -0.97 -0.34 -46.39
C LEU A 271 -1.58 0.68 -45.42
N PHE A 272 -0.73 1.35 -44.67
CA PHE A 272 -1.05 2.63 -44.02
C PHE A 272 -0.06 3.68 -44.50
N LEU A 273 -0.37 4.26 -45.66
CA LEU A 273 0.09 5.59 -46.11
C LEU A 273 -1.14 6.51 -46.10
#